data_AF-A0A847LAR3-F1
#
_entry.id   AF-A0A847LAR3-F1
#
_cell.length_a   1.000
_cell.length_b   1.000
_cell.length_c   1.000
_cell.angle_alpha   90.00
_cell.angle_beta   90.00
_cell.angle_gamma   90.00
#
_symmetry.space_group_name_H-M   'P 1'
#
loop_
_entity.id
_entity.type
_entity.pdbx_description
1 polymer ?
#
loop_
_entity_poly.entity_id
_entity_poly.type
_entity_poly.pdbx_seq_one_letter_code
_entity_poly.pdbx_strand_id
1 'polypeptide(L)'
;IDVQRLSTLARPGNRKIGVALAGGGRLEMDTSTVCALTRELIVRVPEDLSNSLLDQMDVLDFPGARSREQAFDNQKLGDALALSEVFLRGKVAYLFDCTSDERDITGLVLCQEGGNQEAKSLPYMINKWVEWSHGADPTTRAGKPVTLFHVFTKFDQDLVKKKGESHEVRWSSRLRTGFEEFFGRAGDWTLQWDPAGPFRNCFWVRNPNVQQTIFARNEQGRETPIEQAYLDEAKGHYLAHPLVKAHFRDPEQAWDQAATPDRSGIAWLKDAIRGAIDPHTKVRQLEANLAGILADFQAQLRPYYVGDDIAQARADAEERAKKRLAALVQVMPTHYSLAMLLDRERFALSEKAVAAIYDAILNPMLDEEGKPGTEAAAPAHAQLFDADAFAIEGVGDPAAGPGQPARDKPPTKKGELFARSVLRKWEEQLVRLTGDAEFQREIGLDSEWLGDVAQELMKGAFRKRIYEMIAEESDRHLNATNAPRLMRIQAVATATLLNQFVMELGEPRDCVPIPEGPPKATLSPKAYPGLHLYKHWTAALRRLYRNNIAEDDQVDEAGNALLRQILAASLAAPAAAAAL
;
A
#
# COMPACT_ATOMS: atom_id res chain seq x y z
N ILE A 1 16.42 -9.70 -17.58
CA ILE A 1 17.38 -10.12 -16.53
C ILE A 1 18.10 -11.37 -17.02
N ASP A 2 19.42 -11.36 -17.06
CA ASP A 2 20.23 -12.51 -17.48
C ASP A 2 20.94 -13.09 -16.25
N VAL A 3 20.49 -14.28 -15.81
CA VAL A 3 21.03 -14.99 -14.63
C VAL A 3 22.52 -15.27 -14.81
N GLN A 4 22.95 -15.65 -16.01
CA GLN A 4 24.35 -15.96 -16.27
C GLN A 4 25.21 -14.71 -16.12
N ARG A 5 24.76 -13.56 -16.63
CA ARG A 5 25.46 -12.27 -16.46
C ARG A 5 25.42 -11.75 -15.03
N LEU A 6 24.33 -11.95 -14.30
CA LEU A 6 24.25 -11.57 -12.89
C LEU A 6 25.19 -12.39 -12.01
N SER A 7 25.42 -13.67 -12.35
CA SER A 7 26.34 -14.53 -11.59
C SER A 7 27.80 -14.05 -11.63
N THR A 8 28.16 -13.18 -12.58
CA THR A 8 29.49 -12.58 -12.71
C THR A 8 29.58 -11.17 -12.11
N LEU A 9 28.54 -10.69 -11.42
CA LEU A 9 28.55 -9.41 -10.73
C LEU A 9 29.73 -9.33 -9.74
N ALA A 10 30.41 -8.18 -9.72
CA ALA A 10 31.62 -7.91 -8.92
C ALA A 10 32.83 -8.82 -9.20
N ARG A 11 32.75 -9.74 -10.18
CA ARG A 11 33.91 -10.54 -10.63
C ARG A 11 34.70 -9.77 -11.70
N PRO A 12 36.04 -9.87 -11.71
CA PRO A 12 36.86 -9.25 -12.75
C PRO A 12 36.63 -9.92 -14.12
N GLY A 13 36.94 -9.20 -15.20
CA GLY A 13 36.90 -9.75 -16.56
C GLY A 13 35.52 -9.70 -17.25
N ASN A 14 34.57 -8.96 -16.68
CA ASN A 14 33.28 -8.73 -17.35
C ASN A 14 33.45 -7.91 -18.62
N ARG A 15 32.68 -8.27 -19.65
CA ARG A 15 32.56 -7.47 -20.87
C ARG A 15 31.98 -6.10 -20.51
N LYS A 16 32.58 -5.02 -21.03
CA LYS A 16 32.01 -3.68 -20.94
C LYS A 16 31.09 -3.37 -22.12
N ILE A 17 30.09 -2.55 -21.86
CA ILE A 17 29.19 -1.98 -22.87
C ILE A 17 29.07 -0.48 -22.67
N GLY A 18 28.96 0.24 -23.79
CA GLY A 18 28.62 1.66 -23.79
C GLY A 18 27.13 1.85 -23.51
N VAL A 19 26.81 2.68 -22.55
CA VAL A 19 25.45 3.10 -22.19
C VAL A 19 25.30 4.58 -22.52
N ALA A 20 24.25 4.92 -23.26
CA ALA A 20 23.88 6.31 -23.53
C ALA A 20 22.90 6.78 -22.46
N LEU A 21 23.15 7.97 -21.89
CA LEU A 21 22.29 8.63 -20.91
C LEU A 21 21.30 9.55 -21.62
N ALA A 22 20.21 9.90 -20.91
CA ALA A 22 19.17 10.80 -21.43
C ALA A 22 19.72 12.16 -21.88
N GLY A 23 20.74 12.70 -21.19
CA GLY A 23 21.42 13.94 -21.55
C GLY A 23 22.45 13.83 -22.68
N GLY A 24 22.48 12.72 -23.43
CA GLY A 24 23.43 12.50 -24.53
C GLY A 24 24.83 12.02 -24.12
N GLY A 25 25.14 12.04 -22.82
CA GLY A 25 26.38 11.48 -22.28
C GLY A 25 26.52 9.98 -22.54
N ARG A 26 27.77 9.49 -22.58
CA ARG A 26 28.08 8.07 -22.74
C ARG A 26 28.99 7.61 -21.61
N LEU A 27 28.74 6.40 -21.12
CA LEU A 27 29.53 5.75 -20.08
C LEU A 27 29.79 4.30 -20.45
N GLU A 28 30.92 3.74 -20.01
CA GLU A 28 31.18 2.30 -20.13
C GLU A 28 30.96 1.60 -18.79
N MET A 29 30.20 0.52 -18.81
CA MET A 29 29.94 -0.30 -17.63
C MET A 29 30.03 -1.78 -17.94
N ASP A 30 30.41 -2.55 -16.93
CA ASP A 30 30.35 -4.00 -16.98
C ASP A 30 28.91 -4.47 -17.25
N THR A 31 28.74 -5.44 -18.14
CA THR A 31 27.43 -5.97 -18.51
C THR A 31 26.68 -6.56 -17.33
N SER A 32 27.40 -7.09 -16.34
CA SER A 32 26.85 -7.63 -15.09
C SER A 32 26.27 -6.51 -14.22
N THR A 33 26.97 -5.37 -14.10
CA THR A 33 26.49 -4.17 -13.39
C THR A 33 25.28 -3.55 -14.08
N VAL A 34 25.31 -3.41 -15.41
CA VAL A 34 24.12 -2.96 -16.16
C VAL A 34 22.94 -3.91 -15.91
N CYS A 35 23.16 -5.23 -16.00
CA CYS A 35 22.12 -6.21 -15.70
C CYS A 35 21.60 -6.11 -14.25
N ALA A 36 22.44 -5.72 -13.28
CA ALA A 36 22.04 -5.52 -11.88
C ALA A 36 21.21 -4.24 -11.68
N LEU A 37 21.55 -3.14 -12.37
CA LEU A 37 20.85 -1.85 -12.23
C LEU A 37 19.59 -1.71 -13.09
N THR A 38 19.52 -2.40 -14.23
CA THR A 38 18.39 -2.28 -15.15
C THR A 38 17.13 -2.93 -14.58
N ARG A 39 16.09 -2.15 -14.31
CA ARG A 39 14.76 -2.64 -13.93
C ARG A 39 14.12 -3.41 -15.08
N GLU A 40 14.06 -2.78 -16.26
CA GLU A 40 13.40 -3.29 -17.46
C GLU A 40 14.18 -2.94 -18.72
N LEU A 41 14.01 -3.74 -19.77
CA LEU A 41 14.49 -3.45 -21.11
C LEU A 41 13.27 -3.24 -22.00
N ILE A 42 13.03 -1.99 -22.41
CA ILE A 42 11.93 -1.66 -23.32
C ILE A 42 12.42 -1.84 -24.76
N VAL A 43 11.85 -2.82 -25.46
CA VAL A 43 12.09 -3.02 -26.89
C VAL A 43 10.92 -2.41 -27.63
N ARG A 44 11.17 -1.32 -28.37
CA ARG A 44 10.12 -0.68 -29.18
C ARG A 44 9.75 -1.57 -30.35
N VAL A 45 8.46 -1.77 -30.49
CA VAL A 45 7.85 -2.55 -31.54
C VAL A 45 7.54 -1.63 -32.72
N PRO A 46 7.72 -2.08 -33.99
CA PRO A 46 7.33 -1.29 -35.15
C PRO A 46 5.82 -0.96 -35.15
N GLU A 47 5.45 0.20 -35.70
CA GLU A 47 4.04 0.64 -35.76
C GLU A 47 3.14 -0.26 -36.64
N ASP A 48 3.72 -0.98 -37.61
CA ASP A 48 2.99 -1.87 -38.52
C ASP A 48 3.05 -3.34 -38.05
N LEU A 49 2.23 -3.68 -37.06
CA LEU A 49 2.02 -5.07 -36.60
C LEU A 49 0.54 -5.43 -36.51
N SER A 50 -0.20 -5.26 -37.62
CA SER A 50 -1.61 -5.66 -37.68
C SER A 50 -1.81 -7.13 -37.27
N ASN A 51 -2.81 -7.40 -36.41
CA ASN A 51 -3.14 -8.73 -35.89
C ASN A 51 -2.08 -9.39 -34.96
N SER A 52 -1.19 -8.60 -34.36
CA SER A 52 -0.27 -9.04 -33.29
C SER A 52 -0.97 -9.05 -31.92
N LEU A 53 -0.27 -9.36 -30.82
CA LEU A 53 -0.68 -8.89 -29.48
C LEU A 53 -0.21 -7.46 -29.25
N LEU A 54 0.95 -7.13 -29.82
CA LEU A 54 1.68 -5.88 -29.58
C LEU A 54 1.03 -4.64 -30.24
N ASP A 55 -0.06 -4.82 -30.99
CA ASP A 55 -0.90 -3.72 -31.50
C ASP A 55 -1.90 -3.19 -30.47
N GLN A 56 -2.21 -3.98 -29.44
CA GLN A 56 -3.23 -3.66 -28.42
C GLN A 56 -2.69 -3.70 -26.99
N MET A 57 -1.60 -4.42 -26.75
CA MET A 57 -1.06 -4.64 -25.41
C MET A 57 0.46 -4.74 -25.40
N ASP A 58 1.07 -4.20 -24.35
CA ASP A 58 2.48 -4.43 -24.04
C ASP A 58 2.65 -5.84 -23.46
N VAL A 59 3.75 -6.51 -23.84
CA VAL A 59 4.12 -7.82 -23.29
C VAL A 59 5.33 -7.63 -22.38
N LEU A 60 5.12 -7.92 -21.10
CA LEU A 60 6.18 -7.95 -20.10
C LEU A 60 6.62 -9.38 -19.85
N ASP A 61 7.90 -9.66 -20.09
CA ASP A 61 8.50 -10.97 -19.82
C ASP A 61 9.32 -10.93 -18.52
N PHE A 62 9.02 -11.85 -17.60
CA PHE A 62 9.76 -12.02 -16.36
C PHE A 62 10.79 -13.14 -16.52
N PRO A 63 12.03 -12.95 -16.03
CA PRO A 63 12.96 -14.08 -15.88
C PRO A 63 12.33 -15.17 -14.99
N GLY A 64 12.60 -16.44 -15.32
CA GLY A 64 11.98 -17.58 -14.63
C GLY A 64 12.14 -17.53 -13.11
N ALA A 65 11.05 -17.79 -12.38
CA ALA A 65 11.02 -17.77 -10.93
C ALA A 65 11.94 -18.84 -10.33
N ARG A 66 12.66 -18.49 -9.27
CA ARG A 66 13.51 -19.41 -8.49
C ARG A 66 13.08 -19.39 -7.03
N SER A 67 13.27 -20.52 -6.35
CA SER A 67 12.94 -20.66 -4.93
C SER A 67 13.78 -19.68 -4.08
N ARG A 68 13.14 -19.04 -3.10
CA ARG A 68 13.81 -18.21 -2.09
C ARG A 68 14.67 -19.10 -1.18
N GLU A 69 15.81 -18.58 -0.73
CA GLU A 69 16.46 -19.11 0.47
C GLU A 69 15.66 -18.63 1.69
N GLN A 70 15.34 -19.53 2.62
CA GLN A 70 14.49 -19.21 3.78
C GLN A 70 15.18 -18.27 4.78
N ALA A 71 16.50 -18.17 4.74
CA ALA A 71 17.29 -17.27 5.57
C ALA A 71 18.39 -16.64 4.71
N PHE A 72 18.39 -15.31 4.61
CA PHE A 72 19.51 -14.56 4.08
C PHE A 72 20.32 -13.99 5.25
N ASP A 73 21.62 -14.24 5.26
CA ASP A 73 22.51 -13.69 6.26
C ASP A 73 22.87 -12.25 5.90
N ASN A 74 22.33 -11.28 6.64
CA ASN A 74 22.58 -9.85 6.42
C ASN A 74 24.07 -9.49 6.50
N GLN A 75 24.90 -10.28 7.19
CA GLN A 75 26.34 -10.06 7.24
C GLN A 75 27.00 -10.19 5.86
N LYS A 76 26.37 -10.93 4.93
CA LYS A 76 26.85 -11.08 3.54
C LYS A 76 26.67 -9.84 2.68
N LEU A 77 25.90 -8.83 3.10
CA LEU A 77 25.75 -7.57 2.33
C LEU A 77 27.06 -6.78 2.23
N GLY A 78 27.99 -6.99 3.16
CA GLY A 78 29.33 -6.38 3.13
C GLY A 78 30.29 -7.05 2.13
N ASP A 79 29.97 -8.23 1.60
CA ASP A 79 30.78 -8.94 0.61
C ASP A 79 30.25 -8.70 -0.80
N ALA A 80 31.04 -8.01 -1.62
CA ALA A 80 30.71 -7.70 -3.01
C ALA A 80 30.44 -8.96 -3.85
N LEU A 81 31.06 -10.10 -3.54
CA LEU A 81 30.83 -11.37 -4.25
C LEU A 81 29.49 -12.00 -3.85
N ALA A 82 29.07 -11.83 -2.59
CA ALA A 82 27.79 -12.33 -2.11
C ALA A 82 26.60 -11.54 -2.67
N LEU A 83 26.78 -10.28 -3.09
CA LEU A 83 25.75 -9.49 -3.77
C LEU A 83 25.19 -10.19 -5.02
N SER A 84 26.02 -10.95 -5.74
CA SER A 84 25.54 -11.72 -6.91
C SER A 84 24.42 -12.70 -6.53
N GLU A 85 24.52 -13.37 -5.38
CA GLU A 85 23.49 -14.28 -4.88
C GLU A 85 22.22 -13.54 -4.46
N VAL A 86 22.38 -12.35 -3.84
CA VAL A 86 21.26 -11.48 -3.45
C VAL A 86 20.46 -11.06 -4.67
N PHE A 87 21.13 -10.53 -5.69
CA PHE A 87 20.46 -10.08 -6.91
C PHE A 87 19.81 -11.23 -7.67
N LEU A 88 20.46 -12.39 -7.76
CA LEU A 88 19.92 -13.55 -8.46
C LEU A 88 18.60 -14.06 -7.86
N ARG A 89 18.43 -13.94 -6.53
CA ARG A 89 17.26 -14.49 -5.82
C ARG A 89 16.22 -13.42 -5.47
N GLY A 90 16.67 -12.22 -5.14
CA GLY A 90 15.82 -11.10 -4.71
C GLY A 90 15.27 -10.28 -5.86
N LYS A 91 16.04 -10.04 -6.93
CA LYS A 91 15.63 -9.09 -7.99
C LYS A 91 14.40 -9.55 -8.74
N VAL A 92 14.31 -10.82 -9.13
CA VAL A 92 13.16 -11.36 -9.87
C VAL A 92 11.87 -11.23 -9.04
N ALA A 93 11.93 -11.64 -7.77
CA ALA A 93 10.80 -11.52 -6.87
C ALA A 93 10.42 -10.06 -6.63
N TYR A 94 11.41 -9.19 -6.36
CA TYR A 94 11.19 -7.76 -6.17
C TYR A 94 10.53 -7.12 -7.39
N LEU A 95 10.99 -7.41 -8.60
CA LEU A 95 10.37 -6.86 -9.81
C LEU A 95 8.96 -7.40 -10.02
N PHE A 96 8.71 -8.68 -9.74
CA PHE A 96 7.36 -9.23 -9.84
C PHE A 96 6.41 -8.60 -8.82
N ASP A 97 6.85 -8.46 -7.57
CA ASP A 97 6.08 -7.80 -6.50
C ASP A 97 5.84 -6.32 -6.84
N CYS A 98 6.87 -5.56 -7.25
CA CYS A 98 6.70 -4.17 -7.68
C CYS A 98 5.72 -4.04 -8.85
N THR A 99 5.84 -4.85 -9.89
CA THR A 99 4.95 -4.74 -11.06
C THR A 99 3.51 -5.17 -10.71
N SER A 100 3.36 -6.17 -9.84
CA SER A 100 2.04 -6.59 -9.34
C SER A 100 1.40 -5.52 -8.45
N ASP A 101 2.17 -4.94 -7.52
CA ASP A 101 1.70 -3.93 -6.56
C ASP A 101 1.41 -2.58 -7.27
N GLU A 102 2.18 -2.22 -8.29
CA GLU A 102 1.96 -1.04 -9.15
C GLU A 102 0.72 -1.17 -10.07
N ARG A 103 0.06 -2.35 -10.08
CA ARG A 103 -1.15 -2.67 -10.88
C ARG A 103 -0.93 -2.61 -12.39
N ASP A 104 0.28 -2.92 -12.84
CA ASP A 104 0.65 -2.81 -14.25
C ASP A 104 0.28 -4.06 -15.07
N ILE A 105 -0.19 -5.13 -14.44
CA ILE A 105 -0.50 -6.42 -15.08
C ILE A 105 -2.03 -6.59 -15.22
N THR A 106 -2.54 -6.43 -16.44
CA THR A 106 -3.97 -6.63 -16.77
C THR A 106 -4.34 -8.09 -17.06
N GLY A 107 -3.35 -8.92 -17.43
CA GLY A 107 -3.50 -10.35 -17.61
C GLY A 107 -2.17 -11.07 -17.46
N LEU A 108 -2.23 -12.35 -17.10
CA LEU A 108 -1.07 -13.17 -16.79
C LEU A 108 -1.07 -14.45 -17.62
N VAL A 109 0.00 -14.64 -18.40
CA VAL A 109 0.24 -15.87 -19.16
C VAL A 109 1.25 -16.72 -18.40
N LEU A 110 0.78 -17.79 -17.77
CA LEU A 110 1.60 -18.71 -17.00
C LEU A 110 2.06 -19.88 -17.86
N CYS A 111 3.29 -19.79 -18.36
CA CYS A 111 3.90 -20.85 -19.17
C CYS A 111 4.55 -21.91 -18.28
N GLN A 112 4.04 -23.13 -18.34
CA GLN A 112 4.55 -24.25 -17.53
C GLN A 112 4.95 -25.44 -18.40
N GLU A 113 6.19 -25.90 -18.24
CA GLU A 113 6.70 -27.12 -18.86
C GLU A 113 6.48 -28.38 -18.00
N GLY A 114 6.72 -29.56 -18.59
CA GLY A 114 6.58 -30.87 -17.94
C GLY A 114 7.63 -31.14 -16.87
N GLY A 115 7.32 -32.06 -15.95
CA GLY A 115 8.27 -32.52 -14.93
C GLY A 115 8.29 -31.68 -13.64
N ASN A 116 9.37 -31.84 -12.87
CA ASN A 116 9.50 -31.26 -11.54
C ASN A 116 9.64 -29.73 -11.61
N GLN A 117 8.76 -29.03 -10.89
CA GLN A 117 8.79 -27.59 -10.77
C GLN A 117 9.84 -27.15 -9.75
N GLU A 118 10.88 -26.44 -10.18
CA GLU A 118 11.97 -25.96 -9.32
C GLU A 118 11.59 -24.72 -8.47
N ALA A 119 10.53 -24.01 -8.87
CA ALA A 119 10.10 -22.75 -8.29
C ALA A 119 9.04 -22.96 -7.18
N LYS A 120 9.48 -23.34 -5.96
CA LYS A 120 8.57 -23.66 -4.84
C LYS A 120 7.70 -22.48 -4.37
N SER A 121 8.11 -21.25 -4.64
CA SER A 121 7.35 -20.02 -4.30
C SER A 121 6.27 -19.66 -5.31
N LEU A 122 6.30 -20.24 -6.52
CA LEU A 122 5.37 -19.90 -7.60
C LEU A 122 3.89 -20.07 -7.22
N PRO A 123 3.46 -21.12 -6.51
CA PRO A 123 2.07 -21.25 -6.06
C PRO A 123 1.56 -20.05 -5.28
N TYR A 124 2.36 -19.52 -4.35
CA TYR A 124 1.99 -18.39 -3.50
C TYR A 124 1.94 -17.07 -4.28
N MET A 125 2.86 -16.87 -5.22
CA MET A 125 2.87 -15.69 -6.10
C MET A 125 1.62 -15.65 -6.98
N ILE A 126 1.27 -16.77 -7.60
CA ILE A 126 0.08 -16.85 -8.45
C ILE A 126 -1.20 -16.73 -7.62
N ASN A 127 -1.26 -17.35 -6.43
CA ASN A 127 -2.41 -17.19 -5.54
C ASN A 127 -2.62 -15.72 -5.14
N LYS A 128 -1.56 -15.04 -4.67
CA LYS A 128 -1.62 -13.59 -4.34
C LYS A 128 -2.15 -12.78 -5.53
N TRP A 129 -1.66 -13.05 -6.74
CA TRP A 129 -2.12 -12.36 -7.93
C TRP A 129 -3.59 -12.65 -8.25
N VAL A 130 -4.07 -13.90 -8.10
CA VAL A 130 -5.49 -14.26 -8.30
C VAL A 130 -6.39 -13.57 -7.29
N GLU A 131 -6.04 -13.62 -6.00
CA GLU A 131 -6.81 -12.97 -4.93
C GLU A 131 -6.94 -11.45 -5.19
N TRP A 132 -5.85 -10.84 -5.64
CA TRP A 132 -5.79 -9.43 -5.96
C TRP A 132 -6.58 -9.05 -7.22
N SER A 133 -6.39 -9.77 -8.33
CA SER A 133 -6.94 -9.41 -9.64
C SER A 133 -8.41 -9.83 -9.80
N HIS A 134 -8.78 -11.00 -9.28
CA HIS A 134 -10.11 -11.58 -9.48
C HIS A 134 -10.91 -11.66 -8.17
N GLY A 135 -10.24 -11.77 -7.01
CA GLY A 135 -10.89 -11.87 -5.71
C GLY A 135 -10.46 -13.12 -4.94
N ALA A 136 -10.49 -13.04 -3.62
CA ALA A 136 -9.96 -14.09 -2.75
C ALA A 136 -10.78 -15.39 -2.83
N ASP A 137 -12.09 -15.27 -2.98
CA ASP A 137 -13.02 -16.39 -2.92
C ASP A 137 -13.77 -16.60 -4.25
N PRO A 138 -14.36 -17.78 -4.48
CA PRO A 138 -15.07 -18.08 -5.72
C PRO A 138 -16.20 -17.10 -6.04
N THR A 139 -16.91 -16.59 -5.03
CA THR A 139 -18.06 -15.70 -5.26
C THR A 139 -17.62 -14.32 -5.75
N THR A 140 -16.49 -13.80 -5.27
CA THR A 140 -15.93 -12.53 -5.74
C THR A 140 -15.29 -12.61 -7.13
N ARG A 141 -14.86 -13.82 -7.54
CA ARG A 141 -14.36 -14.08 -8.89
C ARG A 141 -15.47 -14.25 -9.93
N ALA A 142 -16.67 -14.65 -9.50
CA ALA A 142 -17.79 -14.93 -10.40
C ALA A 142 -18.15 -13.73 -11.29
N GLY A 143 -18.34 -13.99 -12.59
CA GLY A 143 -18.76 -12.96 -13.57
C GLY A 143 -17.66 -12.02 -14.05
N LYS A 144 -16.44 -12.11 -13.51
CA LYS A 144 -15.28 -11.34 -14.01
C LYS A 144 -14.65 -12.04 -15.23
N PRO A 145 -14.12 -11.30 -16.21
CA PRO A 145 -13.28 -11.88 -17.26
C PRO A 145 -12.06 -12.58 -16.64
N VAL A 146 -11.79 -13.82 -17.06
CA VAL A 146 -10.64 -14.59 -16.58
C VAL A 146 -9.40 -14.15 -17.36
N THR A 147 -8.50 -13.42 -16.70
CA THR A 147 -7.27 -12.89 -17.31
C THR A 147 -6.02 -13.69 -16.94
N LEU A 148 -6.18 -14.80 -16.22
CA LEU A 148 -5.14 -15.82 -16.04
C LEU A 148 -5.22 -16.86 -17.16
N PHE A 149 -4.14 -17.07 -17.89
CA PHE A 149 -4.02 -18.10 -18.94
C PHE A 149 -2.97 -19.12 -18.50
N HIS A 150 -3.39 -20.36 -18.25
CA HIS A 150 -2.44 -21.42 -17.94
C HIS A 150 -2.02 -22.12 -19.23
N VAL A 151 -0.74 -22.03 -19.58
CA VAL A 151 -0.21 -22.55 -20.83
C VAL A 151 0.75 -23.70 -20.55
N PHE A 152 0.30 -24.91 -20.85
CA PHE A 152 1.13 -26.09 -20.81
C PHE A 152 2.03 -26.13 -22.06
N THR A 153 3.27 -25.67 -21.88
CA THR A 153 4.27 -25.59 -22.95
C THR A 153 5.00 -26.93 -23.13
N LYS A 154 5.78 -27.02 -24.22
CA LYS A 154 6.50 -28.23 -24.64
C LYS A 154 5.57 -29.43 -24.87
N PHE A 155 4.35 -29.15 -25.33
CA PHE A 155 3.33 -30.19 -25.56
C PHE A 155 3.78 -31.23 -26.60
N ASP A 156 4.69 -30.86 -27.50
CA ASP A 156 5.38 -31.80 -28.39
C ASP A 156 6.02 -32.99 -27.64
N GLN A 157 6.60 -32.75 -26.46
CA GLN A 157 7.20 -33.80 -25.64
C GLN A 157 6.16 -34.70 -24.97
N ASP A 158 4.98 -34.15 -24.67
CA ASP A 158 3.85 -34.89 -24.11
C ASP A 158 3.20 -35.80 -25.17
N LEU A 159 3.34 -35.45 -26.45
CA LEU A 159 2.91 -36.31 -27.56
C LEU A 159 3.89 -37.46 -27.85
N VAL A 160 5.13 -37.44 -27.36
CA VAL A 160 6.11 -38.50 -27.66
C VAL A 160 5.74 -39.83 -27.01
N LYS A 161 5.79 -40.91 -27.79
CA LYS A 161 5.61 -42.29 -27.29
C LYS A 161 6.80 -42.73 -26.45
N LYS A 162 6.70 -42.62 -25.13
CA LYS A 162 7.71 -43.11 -24.18
C LYS A 162 7.47 -44.58 -23.82
N LYS A 163 8.53 -45.39 -23.86
CA LYS A 163 8.46 -46.82 -23.55
C LYS A 163 8.12 -47.03 -22.07
N GLY A 164 7.02 -47.72 -21.79
CA GLY A 164 6.60 -48.09 -20.42
C GLY A 164 5.77 -47.03 -19.67
N GLU A 165 5.45 -45.90 -20.28
CA GLU A 165 4.56 -44.88 -19.70
C GLU A 165 3.18 -44.97 -20.36
N SER A 166 2.11 -45.11 -19.55
CA SER A 166 0.74 -45.07 -20.06
C SER A 166 0.24 -43.63 -20.24
N HIS A 167 -0.73 -43.42 -21.14
CA HIS A 167 -1.37 -42.11 -21.33
C HIS A 167 -1.97 -41.55 -20.04
N GLU A 168 -2.56 -42.41 -19.19
CA GLU A 168 -3.11 -42.02 -17.89
C GLU A 168 -2.05 -41.42 -16.96
N VAL A 169 -0.89 -42.09 -16.84
CA VAL A 169 0.21 -41.61 -15.99
C VAL A 169 0.73 -40.27 -16.49
N ARG A 170 0.81 -40.09 -17.81
CA ARG A 170 1.26 -38.84 -18.43
C ARG A 170 0.33 -37.66 -18.09
N TRP A 171 -0.96 -37.81 -18.35
CA TRP A 171 -1.94 -36.75 -18.10
C TRP A 171 -2.11 -36.46 -16.60
N SER A 172 -2.10 -37.49 -15.76
CA SER A 172 -2.07 -37.34 -14.31
C SER A 172 -0.83 -36.55 -13.84
N SER A 173 0.36 -36.90 -14.31
CA SER A 173 1.58 -36.18 -13.94
C SER A 173 1.51 -34.69 -14.33
N ARG A 174 1.00 -34.41 -15.54
CA ARG A 174 0.92 -33.05 -16.09
C ARG A 174 -0.11 -32.18 -15.37
N LEU A 175 -1.33 -32.69 -15.19
CA LEU A 175 -2.49 -31.91 -14.72
C LEU A 175 -2.70 -32.01 -13.21
N ARG A 176 -2.45 -33.18 -12.60
CA ARG A 176 -2.60 -33.35 -11.16
C ARG A 176 -1.37 -32.81 -10.43
N THR A 177 -0.23 -33.47 -10.61
CA THR A 177 0.98 -33.15 -9.84
C THR A 177 1.63 -31.84 -10.29
N GLY A 178 1.63 -31.57 -11.60
CA GLY A 178 2.19 -30.35 -12.16
C GLY A 178 1.33 -29.12 -11.92
N PHE A 179 0.00 -29.24 -11.90
CA PHE A 179 -0.91 -28.11 -11.90
C PHE A 179 -1.81 -28.07 -10.66
N GLU A 180 -2.79 -28.96 -10.51
CA GLU A 180 -3.75 -28.91 -9.39
C GLU A 180 -3.06 -28.96 -8.03
N GLU A 181 -2.28 -30.01 -7.75
CA GLU A 181 -1.61 -30.21 -6.46
C GLU A 181 -0.49 -29.20 -6.24
N PHE A 182 0.14 -28.71 -7.30
CA PHE A 182 1.23 -27.74 -7.20
C PHE A 182 0.71 -26.37 -6.77
N PHE A 183 -0.29 -25.84 -7.48
CA PHE A 183 -0.92 -24.55 -7.14
C PHE A 183 -1.85 -24.65 -5.92
N GLY A 184 -2.43 -25.84 -5.68
CA GLY A 184 -3.21 -26.18 -4.49
C GLY A 184 -2.48 -26.04 -3.16
N ARG A 185 -1.15 -25.86 -3.18
CA ARG A 185 -0.34 -25.60 -1.97
C ARG A 185 -0.57 -24.22 -1.36
N ALA A 186 -1.07 -23.27 -2.16
CA ALA A 186 -1.23 -21.87 -1.74
C ALA A 186 -2.69 -21.43 -1.72
N GLY A 187 -3.55 -22.01 -2.56
CA GLY A 187 -4.98 -21.72 -2.58
C GLY A 187 -5.75 -22.69 -3.45
N ASP A 188 -7.08 -22.62 -3.40
CA ASP A 188 -7.99 -23.58 -4.01
C ASP A 188 -8.49 -23.18 -5.41
N TRP A 189 -7.98 -22.09 -5.97
CA TRP A 189 -8.47 -21.50 -7.22
C TRP A 189 -8.43 -22.46 -8.42
N THR A 190 -7.53 -23.45 -8.41
CA THR A 190 -7.49 -24.49 -9.44
C THR A 190 -8.72 -25.39 -9.41
N LEU A 191 -9.15 -25.80 -8.22
CA LEU A 191 -10.27 -26.72 -7.98
C LEU A 191 -11.61 -25.99 -7.88
N GLN A 192 -11.61 -24.75 -7.40
CA GLN A 192 -12.79 -23.92 -7.21
C GLN A 192 -12.48 -22.48 -7.63
N TRP A 193 -12.61 -22.21 -8.93
CA TRP A 193 -12.40 -20.88 -9.48
C TRP A 193 -13.57 -19.94 -9.18
N ASP A 194 -14.79 -20.43 -9.39
CA ASP A 194 -16.04 -19.71 -9.17
C ASP A 194 -17.12 -20.71 -8.67
N PRO A 195 -18.38 -20.29 -8.40
CA PRO A 195 -19.42 -21.21 -7.97
C PRO A 195 -19.80 -22.27 -9.03
N ALA A 196 -19.42 -22.08 -10.29
CA ALA A 196 -19.69 -23.02 -11.38
C ALA A 196 -18.64 -24.14 -11.46
N GLY A 197 -17.44 -23.95 -10.91
CA GLY A 197 -16.50 -25.05 -10.68
C GLY A 197 -15.02 -24.67 -10.82
N PRO A 198 -14.17 -25.59 -11.31
CA PRO A 198 -12.72 -25.43 -11.32
C PRO A 198 -12.26 -24.39 -12.34
N PHE A 199 -10.97 -24.04 -12.28
CA PHE A 199 -10.35 -23.18 -13.28
C PHE A 199 -10.29 -23.88 -14.64
N ARG A 200 -10.76 -23.23 -15.72
CA ARG A 200 -10.90 -23.84 -17.06
C ARG A 200 -10.16 -23.13 -18.20
N ASN A 201 -9.32 -22.13 -17.91
CA ASN A 201 -8.63 -21.31 -18.91
C ASN A 201 -7.22 -21.85 -19.20
N CYS A 202 -7.17 -23.10 -19.67
CA CYS A 202 -5.95 -23.85 -19.95
C CYS A 202 -5.72 -24.08 -21.45
N PHE A 203 -4.45 -24.03 -21.87
CA PHE A 203 -4.03 -24.13 -23.27
C PHE A 203 -2.82 -25.07 -23.42
N TRP A 204 -2.78 -25.81 -24.52
CA TRP A 204 -1.59 -26.55 -24.93
C TRP A 204 -0.80 -25.74 -25.96
N VAL A 205 0.53 -25.67 -25.79
CA VAL A 205 1.42 -25.03 -26.75
C VAL A 205 2.65 -25.90 -27.01
N ARG A 206 2.95 -26.10 -28.30
CA ARG A 206 4.20 -26.74 -28.76
C ARG A 206 5.07 -25.74 -29.50
N ASN A 207 6.37 -26.00 -29.56
CA ASN A 207 7.29 -25.18 -30.33
C ASN A 207 7.44 -25.72 -31.76
N PRO A 208 6.88 -25.08 -32.79
CA PRO A 208 7.06 -25.56 -34.16
C PRO A 208 8.51 -25.38 -34.65
N ASN A 209 9.34 -24.53 -34.03
CA ASN A 209 10.68 -24.26 -34.57
C ASN A 209 11.73 -25.30 -34.18
N VAL A 210 11.39 -26.29 -33.35
CA VAL A 210 12.29 -27.39 -33.00
C VAL A 210 11.95 -28.65 -33.80
N GLN A 211 12.94 -29.53 -33.99
CA GLN A 211 12.73 -30.81 -34.66
C GLN A 211 11.71 -31.64 -33.89
N GLN A 212 10.62 -31.98 -34.57
CA GLN A 212 9.51 -32.75 -34.01
C GLN A 212 9.73 -34.24 -34.27
N THR A 213 9.38 -35.08 -33.28
CA THR A 213 9.38 -36.55 -33.43
C THR A 213 8.00 -37.11 -33.78
N ILE A 214 6.96 -36.27 -33.74
CA ILE A 214 5.56 -36.64 -34.00
C ILE A 214 5.09 -36.14 -35.37
N PHE A 215 5.66 -35.04 -35.85
CA PHE A 215 5.38 -34.47 -37.16
C PHE A 215 6.65 -34.44 -38.01
N ALA A 216 6.61 -35.08 -39.17
CA ALA A 216 7.61 -34.92 -40.21
C ALA A 216 7.36 -33.60 -40.98
N ARG A 217 8.40 -33.02 -41.55
CA ARG A 217 8.30 -31.85 -42.43
C ARG A 217 8.74 -32.20 -43.83
N ASN A 218 7.97 -31.74 -44.82
CA ASN A 218 8.40 -31.80 -46.20
C ASN A 218 9.36 -30.64 -46.55
N GLU A 219 9.86 -30.61 -47.79
CA GLU A 219 10.77 -29.57 -48.29
C GLU A 219 10.17 -28.14 -48.24
N GLN A 220 8.84 -28.03 -48.20
CA GLN A 220 8.10 -26.78 -48.10
C GLN A 220 7.82 -26.38 -46.63
N GLY A 221 8.30 -27.15 -45.66
CA GLY A 221 8.11 -26.91 -44.23
C GLY A 221 6.73 -27.30 -43.68
N ARG A 222 5.85 -27.91 -44.50
CA ARG A 222 4.52 -28.39 -44.08
C ARG A 222 4.65 -29.65 -43.25
N GLU A 223 3.92 -29.71 -42.16
CA GLU A 223 3.93 -30.84 -41.25
C GLU A 223 2.98 -31.95 -41.71
N THR A 224 3.38 -33.19 -41.47
CA THR A 224 2.54 -34.39 -41.60
C THR A 224 2.78 -35.31 -40.41
N PRO A 225 1.74 -35.97 -39.88
CA PRO A 225 1.89 -36.87 -38.74
C PRO A 225 2.71 -38.10 -39.13
N ILE A 226 3.68 -38.49 -38.30
CA ILE A 226 4.51 -39.67 -38.53
C ILE A 226 3.70 -40.96 -38.28
N GLU A 227 2.88 -40.98 -37.23
CA GLU A 227 2.05 -42.13 -36.86
C GLU A 227 0.64 -41.65 -36.47
N GLN A 228 -0.25 -41.51 -37.46
CA GLN A 228 -1.61 -40.98 -37.24
C GLN A 228 -2.41 -41.84 -36.24
N ALA A 229 -2.35 -43.17 -36.36
CA ALA A 229 -3.09 -44.08 -35.49
C ALA A 229 -2.73 -43.89 -34.00
N TYR A 230 -1.47 -43.60 -33.71
CA TYR A 230 -1.02 -43.30 -32.34
C TYR A 230 -1.55 -41.96 -31.84
N LEU A 231 -1.60 -40.93 -32.69
CA LEU A 231 -2.21 -39.65 -32.32
C LEU A 231 -3.72 -39.78 -32.05
N ASP A 232 -4.42 -40.58 -32.83
CA ASP A 232 -5.86 -40.84 -32.64
C ASP A 232 -6.11 -41.59 -31.32
N GLU A 233 -5.29 -42.61 -31.01
CA GLU A 233 -5.30 -43.31 -29.72
C GLU A 233 -5.03 -42.33 -28.55
N ALA A 234 -3.99 -41.51 -28.69
CA ALA A 234 -3.61 -40.52 -27.69
C ALA A 234 -4.72 -39.47 -27.45
N LYS A 235 -5.39 -39.01 -28.52
CA LYS A 235 -6.55 -38.10 -28.46
C LYS A 235 -7.69 -38.76 -27.70
N GLY A 236 -7.99 -40.03 -27.98
CA GLY A 236 -9.03 -40.80 -27.28
C GLY A 236 -8.78 -40.86 -25.77
N HIS A 237 -7.56 -41.19 -25.35
CA HIS A 237 -7.19 -41.20 -23.93
C HIS A 237 -7.22 -39.81 -23.29
N TYR A 238 -6.75 -38.78 -24.01
CA TYR A 238 -6.80 -37.40 -23.55
C TYR A 238 -8.25 -36.94 -23.30
N LEU A 239 -9.15 -37.13 -24.26
CA LEU A 239 -10.56 -36.75 -24.14
C LEU A 239 -11.30 -37.54 -23.06
N ALA A 240 -10.87 -38.76 -22.74
CA ALA A 240 -11.44 -39.56 -21.67
C ALA A 240 -11.00 -39.09 -20.26
N HIS A 241 -9.83 -38.45 -20.14
CA HIS A 241 -9.19 -38.18 -18.85
C HIS A 241 -9.98 -37.15 -18.00
N PRO A 242 -10.26 -37.42 -16.70
CA PRO A 242 -11.09 -36.54 -15.87
C PRO A 242 -10.56 -35.11 -15.73
N LEU A 243 -9.26 -34.94 -15.49
CA LEU A 243 -8.66 -33.60 -15.30
C LEU A 243 -8.64 -32.77 -16.59
N VAL A 244 -8.64 -33.44 -17.75
CA VAL A 244 -8.75 -32.75 -19.04
C VAL A 244 -10.15 -32.14 -19.16
N LYS A 245 -11.19 -32.91 -18.84
CA LYS A 245 -12.58 -32.42 -18.86
C LYS A 245 -12.82 -31.31 -17.83
N ALA A 246 -12.15 -31.37 -16.69
CA ALA A 246 -12.24 -30.36 -15.64
C ALA A 246 -11.64 -29.02 -16.09
N HIS A 247 -10.40 -29.01 -16.56
CA HIS A 247 -9.62 -27.77 -16.73
C HIS A 247 -9.57 -27.21 -18.14
N PHE A 248 -10.03 -27.94 -19.16
CA PHE A 248 -10.15 -27.39 -20.51
C PHE A 248 -11.61 -27.02 -20.77
N ARG A 249 -11.83 -25.78 -21.22
CA ARG A 249 -13.17 -25.30 -21.62
C ARG A 249 -13.72 -26.14 -22.77
N ASP A 250 -12.88 -26.41 -23.76
CA ASP A 250 -13.14 -27.30 -24.88
C ASP A 250 -11.90 -28.20 -25.09
N PRO A 251 -11.89 -29.41 -24.50
CA PRO A 251 -10.76 -30.33 -24.65
C PRO A 251 -10.44 -30.68 -26.10
N GLU A 252 -11.45 -30.94 -26.92
CA GLU A 252 -11.24 -31.35 -28.30
C GLU A 252 -10.61 -30.24 -29.11
N GLN A 253 -11.13 -29.01 -28.98
CA GLN A 253 -10.52 -27.86 -29.62
C GLN A 253 -9.09 -27.61 -29.11
N ALA A 254 -8.84 -27.75 -27.80
CA ALA A 254 -7.51 -27.57 -27.24
C ALA A 254 -6.49 -28.57 -27.81
N TRP A 255 -6.89 -29.83 -28.01
CA TRP A 255 -6.08 -30.83 -28.70
C TRP A 255 -5.87 -30.45 -30.16
N ASP A 256 -6.94 -30.16 -30.90
CA ASP A 256 -6.86 -29.91 -32.34
C ASP A 256 -6.01 -28.67 -32.67
N GLN A 257 -5.98 -27.67 -31.79
CA GLN A 257 -5.16 -26.47 -31.97
C GLN A 257 -3.67 -26.70 -31.72
N ALA A 258 -3.26 -27.76 -31.03
CA ALA A 258 -1.86 -27.98 -30.64
C ALA A 258 -1.25 -29.30 -31.16
N ALA A 259 -2.07 -30.33 -31.38
CA ALA A 259 -1.68 -31.67 -31.85
C ALA A 259 -2.13 -31.96 -33.30
N THR A 260 -2.42 -30.92 -34.09
CA THR A 260 -2.64 -31.03 -35.54
C THR A 260 -1.40 -30.52 -36.28
N PRO A 261 -1.06 -31.11 -37.45
CA PRO A 261 -0.01 -30.56 -38.30
C PRO A 261 -0.22 -29.07 -38.59
N ASP A 262 0.89 -28.32 -38.60
CA ASP A 262 0.94 -26.87 -38.81
C ASP A 262 0.24 -26.03 -37.73
N ARG A 263 -0.26 -26.63 -36.65
CA ARG A 263 -0.89 -25.92 -35.52
C ARG A 263 -0.15 -26.10 -34.20
N SER A 264 0.30 -25.00 -33.61
CA SER A 264 1.13 -24.99 -32.41
C SER A 264 0.40 -24.63 -31.10
N GLY A 265 -0.88 -24.27 -31.18
CA GLY A 265 -1.67 -23.70 -30.08
C GLY A 265 -1.49 -22.20 -29.89
N ILE A 266 -0.40 -21.61 -30.42
CA ILE A 266 -0.05 -20.19 -30.22
C ILE A 266 -1.11 -19.25 -30.80
N ALA A 267 -1.61 -19.52 -32.01
CA ALA A 267 -2.63 -18.69 -32.64
C ALA A 267 -3.93 -18.66 -31.82
N TRP A 268 -4.36 -19.81 -31.30
CA TRP A 268 -5.56 -19.92 -30.48
C TRP A 268 -5.40 -19.22 -29.12
N LEU A 269 -4.23 -19.37 -28.47
CA LEU A 269 -3.90 -18.62 -27.26
C LEU A 269 -3.91 -17.11 -27.52
N LYS A 270 -3.33 -16.66 -28.64
CA LYS A 270 -3.32 -15.24 -29.03
C LYS A 270 -4.74 -14.69 -29.13
N ASP A 271 -5.63 -15.39 -29.81
CA ASP A 271 -7.02 -14.95 -29.99
C ASP A 271 -7.77 -14.93 -28.65
N ALA A 272 -7.52 -15.91 -27.76
CA ALA A 272 -8.09 -15.94 -26.42
C ALA A 272 -7.64 -14.75 -25.56
N ILE A 273 -6.35 -14.40 -25.61
CA ILE A 273 -5.79 -13.24 -24.89
C ILE A 273 -6.44 -11.94 -25.37
N ARG A 274 -6.50 -11.73 -26.70
CA ARG A 274 -7.12 -10.53 -27.31
C ARG A 274 -8.60 -10.40 -26.96
N GLY A 275 -9.32 -11.51 -26.90
CA GLY A 275 -10.75 -11.50 -26.60
C GLY A 275 -11.08 -11.25 -25.13
N ALA A 276 -10.16 -11.58 -24.21
CA ALA A 276 -10.42 -11.52 -22.77
C ALA A 276 -9.83 -10.27 -22.09
N ILE A 277 -8.72 -9.72 -22.59
CA ILE A 277 -8.09 -8.52 -22.03
C ILE A 277 -8.62 -7.29 -22.76
N ASP A 278 -9.41 -6.47 -22.07
CA ASP A 278 -9.80 -5.15 -22.58
C ASP A 278 -8.63 -4.16 -22.44
N PRO A 279 -8.12 -3.58 -23.55
CA PRO A 279 -6.99 -2.64 -23.55
C PRO A 279 -7.21 -1.40 -22.66
N HIS A 280 -8.46 -1.01 -22.40
CA HIS A 280 -8.80 0.16 -21.60
C HIS A 280 -8.99 -0.15 -20.11
N THR A 281 -8.83 -1.41 -19.69
CA THR A 281 -9.00 -1.82 -18.29
C THR A 281 -8.11 -1.02 -17.35
N LYS A 282 -6.83 -0.85 -17.71
CA LYS A 282 -5.86 -0.12 -16.89
C LYS A 282 -6.24 1.36 -16.76
N VAL A 283 -6.67 1.99 -17.86
CA VAL A 283 -7.11 3.39 -17.86
C VAL A 283 -8.28 3.57 -16.89
N ARG A 284 -9.31 2.73 -16.99
CA ARG A 284 -10.48 2.80 -16.09
C ARG A 284 -10.12 2.53 -14.63
N GLN A 285 -9.21 1.59 -14.36
CA GLN A 285 -8.73 1.33 -13.01
C GLN A 285 -7.98 2.54 -12.43
N LEU A 286 -7.10 3.17 -13.21
CA LEU A 286 -6.37 4.36 -12.79
C LEU A 286 -7.32 5.54 -12.55
N GLU A 287 -8.32 5.73 -13.42
CA GLU A 287 -9.37 6.75 -13.25
C GLU A 287 -10.16 6.52 -11.95
N ALA A 288 -10.58 5.29 -11.66
CA ALA A 288 -11.29 4.94 -10.43
C ALA A 288 -10.42 5.16 -9.17
N ASN A 289 -9.14 4.78 -9.22
CA ASN A 289 -8.21 5.00 -8.10
C ASN A 289 -7.98 6.48 -7.85
N LEU A 290 -7.78 7.26 -8.92
CA LEU A 290 -7.60 8.70 -8.82
C LEU A 290 -8.85 9.37 -8.25
N ALA A 291 -10.05 8.91 -8.64
CA ALA A 291 -11.31 9.36 -8.07
C ALA A 291 -11.42 9.03 -6.58
N GLY A 292 -11.02 7.82 -6.17
CA GLY A 292 -10.95 7.42 -4.77
C GLY A 292 -9.99 8.29 -3.94
N ILE A 293 -8.77 8.51 -4.44
CA ILE A 293 -7.77 9.36 -3.79
C ILE A 293 -8.28 10.80 -3.65
N LEU A 294 -8.91 11.36 -4.70
CA LEU A 294 -9.50 12.69 -4.63
C LEU A 294 -10.60 12.76 -3.58
N ALA A 295 -11.49 11.76 -3.54
CA ALA A 295 -12.59 11.70 -2.56
C ALA A 295 -12.05 11.61 -1.13
N ASP A 296 -11.04 10.78 -0.89
CA ASP A 296 -10.39 10.64 0.43
C ASP A 296 -9.73 11.96 0.85
N PHE A 297 -9.01 12.62 -0.06
CA PHE A 297 -8.37 13.90 0.19
C PHE A 297 -9.40 15.00 0.50
N GLN A 298 -10.51 15.05 -0.26
CA GLN A 298 -11.61 15.97 0.00
C GLN A 298 -12.28 15.70 1.35
N ALA A 299 -12.48 14.43 1.72
CA ALA A 299 -13.06 14.06 3.01
C ALA A 299 -12.18 14.49 4.20
N GLN A 300 -10.86 14.34 4.08
CA GLN A 300 -9.91 14.78 5.10
C GLN A 300 -9.83 16.30 5.23
N LEU A 301 -9.97 17.04 4.12
CA LEU A 301 -9.89 18.50 4.11
C LEU A 301 -11.22 19.20 4.43
N ARG A 302 -12.37 18.54 4.21
CA ARG A 302 -13.71 19.10 4.46
C ARG A 302 -13.87 19.73 5.85
N PRO A 303 -13.38 19.14 6.97
CA PRO A 303 -13.54 19.71 8.31
C PRO A 303 -12.86 21.06 8.51
N TYR A 304 -11.90 21.42 7.65
CA TYR A 304 -11.15 22.69 7.73
C TYR A 304 -11.77 23.80 6.87
N TYR A 305 -12.75 23.49 6.02
CA TYR A 305 -13.44 24.46 5.19
C TYR A 305 -14.58 25.15 5.95
N VAL A 306 -14.54 26.48 5.99
CA VAL A 306 -15.58 27.32 6.62
C VAL A 306 -16.54 27.80 5.53
N GLY A 307 -17.76 27.24 5.51
CA GLY A 307 -18.84 27.62 4.58
C GLY A 307 -19.66 28.84 5.02
N ASP A 308 -20.52 29.34 4.13
CA ASP A 308 -21.26 30.61 4.29
C ASP A 308 -22.36 30.59 5.38
N ASP A 309 -22.68 29.43 5.98
CA ASP A 309 -23.71 29.29 7.02
C ASP A 309 -23.14 28.82 8.37
N ILE A 310 -22.36 29.71 8.98
CA ILE A 310 -21.79 29.53 10.32
C ILE A 310 -22.91 29.29 11.37
N ALA A 311 -24.11 29.83 11.16
CA ALA A 311 -25.23 29.65 12.06
C ALA A 311 -25.77 28.21 12.04
N GLN A 312 -25.95 27.63 10.85
CA GLN A 312 -26.33 26.22 10.71
C GLN A 312 -25.22 25.29 11.21
N ALA A 313 -23.95 25.57 10.89
CA ALA A 313 -22.82 24.77 11.38
C ALA A 313 -22.71 24.78 12.91
N ARG A 314 -22.97 25.92 13.56
CA ARG A 314 -23.05 26.03 15.03
C ARG A 314 -24.23 25.24 15.59
N ALA A 315 -25.39 25.29 14.94
CA ALA A 315 -26.56 24.53 15.35
C ALA A 315 -26.29 23.00 15.27
N ASP A 316 -25.68 22.55 14.17
CA ASP A 316 -25.32 21.14 13.98
C ASP A 316 -24.25 20.67 14.99
N ALA A 317 -23.26 21.51 15.28
CA ALA A 317 -22.27 21.22 16.32
C ALA A 317 -22.89 21.15 17.72
N GLU A 318 -23.81 22.05 18.05
CA GLU A 318 -24.57 21.97 19.31
C GLU A 318 -25.42 20.71 19.40
N GLU A 319 -26.01 20.26 18.29
CA GLU A 319 -26.82 19.05 18.26
C GLU A 319 -25.96 17.77 18.38
N ARG A 320 -24.79 17.73 17.73
CA ARG A 320 -23.78 16.67 17.96
C ARG A 320 -23.38 16.62 19.43
N ALA A 321 -23.08 17.76 20.05
CA ALA A 321 -22.72 17.83 21.46
C ALA A 321 -23.82 17.27 22.36
N LYS A 322 -25.09 17.63 22.11
CA LYS A 322 -26.24 17.09 22.87
C LYS A 322 -26.34 15.58 22.77
N LYS A 323 -26.14 14.99 21.58
CA LYS A 323 -26.14 13.54 21.40
C LYS A 323 -25.04 12.86 22.22
N ARG A 324 -23.81 13.38 22.18
CA ARG A 324 -22.69 12.85 22.99
C ARG A 324 -22.93 13.00 24.48
N LEU A 325 -23.48 14.13 24.92
CA LEU A 325 -23.85 14.35 26.32
C LEU A 325 -24.99 13.44 26.78
N ALA A 326 -25.98 13.16 25.94
CA ALA A 326 -27.05 12.24 26.25
C ALA A 326 -26.53 10.81 26.47
N ALA A 327 -25.63 10.34 25.60
CA ALA A 327 -24.95 9.06 25.77
C ALA A 327 -24.14 9.01 27.08
N LEU A 328 -23.38 10.08 27.38
CA LEU A 328 -22.63 10.19 28.63
C LEU A 328 -23.56 10.14 29.86
N VAL A 329 -24.67 10.89 29.86
CA VAL A 329 -25.66 10.88 30.95
C VAL A 329 -26.21 9.48 31.22
N GLN A 330 -26.44 8.67 30.17
CA GLN A 330 -26.98 7.32 30.31
C GLN A 330 -26.02 6.36 31.03
N VAL A 331 -24.71 6.50 30.79
CA VAL A 331 -23.69 5.58 31.32
C VAL A 331 -23.14 6.02 32.69
N MET A 332 -23.24 7.30 33.03
CA MET A 332 -22.68 7.85 34.29
C MET A 332 -23.16 7.16 35.58
N PRO A 333 -24.43 6.73 35.75
CA PRO A 333 -24.88 6.07 36.98
C PRO A 333 -24.22 4.71 37.26
N THR A 334 -23.74 4.02 36.22
CA THR A 334 -23.18 2.67 36.33
C THR A 334 -21.67 2.65 36.12
N HIS A 335 -21.16 3.43 35.16
CA HIS A 335 -19.76 3.37 34.72
C HIS A 335 -18.87 4.47 35.30
N TYR A 336 -19.44 5.56 35.86
CA TYR A 336 -18.68 6.72 36.34
C TYR A 336 -17.68 7.28 35.29
N SER A 337 -18.05 7.17 34.01
CA SER A 337 -17.18 7.27 32.84
C SER A 337 -16.31 8.52 32.78
N LEU A 338 -16.83 9.68 33.20
CA LEU A 338 -16.08 10.94 33.13
C LEU A 338 -14.78 10.92 33.94
N ALA A 339 -14.76 10.28 35.11
CA ALA A 339 -13.55 10.20 35.92
C ALA A 339 -12.46 9.35 35.23
N MET A 340 -12.87 8.28 34.55
CA MET A 340 -11.96 7.41 33.79
C MET A 340 -11.47 8.10 32.51
N LEU A 341 -12.33 8.85 31.83
CA LEU A 341 -11.95 9.62 30.64
C LEU A 341 -10.90 10.69 30.98
N LEU A 342 -11.06 11.41 32.08
CA LEU A 342 -10.17 12.49 32.52
C LEU A 342 -8.88 12.01 33.20
N ASP A 343 -8.63 10.70 33.20
CA ASP A 343 -7.42 10.13 33.77
C ASP A 343 -6.16 10.54 32.97
N ARG A 344 -5.02 10.60 33.68
CA ARG A 344 -3.72 11.05 33.16
C ARG A 344 -3.12 10.12 32.09
N GLU A 345 -3.69 8.94 31.90
CA GLU A 345 -3.33 8.00 30.84
C GLU A 345 -4.47 7.81 29.81
N ARG A 346 -5.46 8.73 29.78
CA ARG A 346 -6.63 8.69 28.88
C ARG A 346 -6.79 9.98 28.08
N PHE A 347 -7.63 10.92 28.51
CA PHE A 347 -7.72 12.22 27.83
C PHE A 347 -6.64 13.19 28.28
N ALA A 348 -6.09 13.04 29.48
CA ALA A 348 -4.98 13.83 29.99
C ALA A 348 -3.63 13.13 29.72
N LEU A 349 -2.53 13.85 29.88
CA LEU A 349 -1.17 13.33 29.69
C LEU A 349 -0.39 13.33 31.01
N SER A 350 0.33 12.24 31.28
CA SER A 350 1.11 12.10 32.51
C SER A 350 2.40 12.93 32.46
N GLU A 351 2.82 13.44 33.63
CA GLU A 351 4.10 14.15 33.78
C GLU A 351 5.28 13.28 33.33
N LYS A 352 5.20 11.96 33.54
CA LYS A 352 6.21 10.99 33.11
C LYS A 352 6.32 10.93 31.58
N ALA A 353 5.19 10.90 30.86
CA ALA A 353 5.19 10.90 29.40
C ALA A 353 5.79 12.19 28.83
N VAL A 354 5.44 13.34 29.40
CA VAL A 354 6.01 14.64 29.01
C VAL A 354 7.51 14.72 29.32
N ALA A 355 7.92 14.21 30.49
CA ALA A 355 9.33 14.17 30.88
C ALA A 355 10.19 13.32 29.94
N ALA A 356 9.66 12.18 29.47
CA ALA A 356 10.35 11.35 28.47
C ALA A 356 10.57 12.10 27.14
N ILE A 357 9.57 12.86 26.69
CA ILE A 357 9.69 13.70 25.48
C ILE A 357 10.74 14.81 25.68
N TYR A 358 10.78 15.40 26.87
CA TYR A 358 11.77 16.43 27.20
C TYR A 358 13.19 15.86 27.17
N ASP A 359 13.39 14.67 27.75
CA ASP A 359 14.68 13.98 27.74
C ASP A 359 15.11 13.58 26.32
N ALA A 360 14.20 13.06 25.50
CA ALA A 360 14.47 12.69 24.10
C ALA A 360 14.93 13.89 23.25
N ILE A 361 14.44 15.10 23.55
CA ILE A 361 14.86 16.33 22.85
C ILE A 361 16.22 16.83 23.33
N LEU A 362 16.57 16.61 24.60
CA LEU A 362 17.90 16.92 25.12
C LEU A 362 18.95 15.90 24.69
N ASN A 363 18.56 14.62 24.61
CA ASN A 363 19.41 13.47 24.38
C ASN A 363 18.89 12.62 23.19
N PRO A 364 18.91 13.14 21.95
CA PRO A 364 18.38 12.45 20.77
C PRO A 364 19.10 11.15 20.39
N MET A 365 20.11 10.72 21.15
CA MET A 365 20.96 9.54 20.91
C MET A 365 20.57 8.30 21.74
N LEU A 366 19.58 8.38 22.63
CA LEU A 366 19.25 7.31 23.59
C LEU A 366 18.02 6.43 23.21
N ASP A 367 17.31 6.74 22.12
CA ASP A 367 16.09 6.02 21.70
C ASP A 367 16.32 5.02 20.53
N GLU A 368 17.51 4.41 20.42
CA GLU A 368 17.83 3.42 19.36
C GLU A 368 17.41 1.96 19.68
N GLU A 369 16.82 1.66 20.84
CA GLU A 369 16.46 0.26 21.21
C GLU A 369 14.94 -0.07 21.15
N GLY A 370 14.12 0.71 20.44
CA GLY A 370 12.66 0.50 20.47
C GLY A 370 11.82 0.93 19.26
N LYS A 371 12.18 0.47 18.05
CA LYS A 371 11.46 0.59 16.73
C LYS A 371 11.59 1.94 15.97
N PRO A 372 11.20 1.96 14.68
CA PRO A 372 12.04 1.84 13.49
C PRO A 372 12.39 3.23 12.91
N GLY A 373 13.67 3.42 12.57
CA GLY A 373 14.19 4.39 11.60
C GLY A 373 13.51 5.75 11.50
N THR A 374 13.97 6.72 12.30
CA THR A 374 13.81 8.12 11.91
C THR A 374 14.80 8.41 10.79
N GLU A 375 14.27 8.82 9.65
CA GLU A 375 15.00 9.37 8.52
C GLU A 375 16.02 10.41 9.01
N ALA A 376 17.30 10.05 8.87
CA ALA A 376 18.35 11.05 8.86
C ALA A 376 18.00 12.06 7.77
N ALA A 377 18.04 13.35 8.12
CA ALA A 377 18.05 14.42 7.14
C ALA A 377 19.07 14.04 6.05
N ALA A 378 18.59 13.95 4.80
CA ALA A 378 19.46 13.65 3.67
C ALA A 378 20.68 14.57 3.75
N PRO A 379 21.92 14.04 3.69
CA PRO A 379 23.07 14.92 3.56
C PRO A 379 22.82 15.79 2.34
N ALA A 380 23.03 17.10 2.46
CA ALA A 380 22.99 17.99 1.31
C ALA A 380 23.82 17.33 0.21
N HIS A 381 23.18 16.93 -0.89
CA HIS A 381 23.88 16.38 -2.03
C HIS A 381 24.85 17.46 -2.47
N ALA A 382 26.15 17.19 -2.32
CA ALA A 382 27.15 18.04 -2.95
C ALA A 382 26.78 18.16 -4.42
N GLN A 383 26.73 19.38 -4.95
CA GLN A 383 26.54 19.59 -6.39
C GLN A 383 27.63 18.81 -7.12
N LEU A 384 27.24 17.69 -7.73
CA LEU A 384 28.15 16.78 -8.43
C LEU A 384 28.55 17.35 -9.80
N PHE A 385 27.76 18.28 -10.33
CA PHE A 385 27.92 18.87 -11.64
C PHE A 385 27.56 20.35 -11.60
N ASP A 386 28.25 21.15 -12.42
CA ASP A 386 27.99 22.57 -12.57
C ASP A 386 26.63 22.80 -13.21
N ALA A 387 25.83 23.74 -12.70
CA ALA A 387 24.46 23.98 -13.16
C ALA A 387 24.44 24.41 -14.65
N ASP A 388 25.49 25.09 -15.09
CA ASP A 388 25.69 25.55 -16.46
C ASP A 388 25.80 24.38 -17.47
N ALA A 389 26.14 23.17 -17.01
CA ALA A 389 26.16 21.97 -17.86
C ALA A 389 24.75 21.52 -18.30
N PHE A 390 23.71 22.04 -17.66
CA PHE A 390 22.31 21.76 -17.96
C PHE A 390 21.58 22.96 -18.58
N ALA A 391 22.30 24.01 -18.97
CA ALA A 391 21.73 25.14 -19.70
C ALA A 391 21.24 24.68 -21.09
N ILE A 392 19.97 24.93 -21.40
CA ILE A 392 19.36 24.61 -22.69
C ILE A 392 19.33 25.88 -23.54
N GLU A 393 20.07 25.90 -24.65
CA GLU A 393 20.05 27.04 -25.60
C GLU A 393 18.62 27.34 -26.08
N GLY A 394 18.16 28.56 -25.84
CA GLY A 394 16.81 29.03 -26.21
C GLY A 394 15.76 28.92 -25.09
N VAL A 395 16.07 28.28 -23.96
CA VAL A 395 15.27 28.38 -22.73
C VAL A 395 15.89 29.47 -21.87
N GLY A 396 15.37 30.69 -21.96
CA GLY A 396 15.76 31.76 -21.05
C GLY A 396 15.37 31.38 -19.62
N ASP A 397 16.26 31.65 -18.66
CA ASP A 397 15.95 31.53 -17.24
C ASP A 397 14.62 32.24 -16.95
N PRO A 398 13.73 31.66 -16.12
CA PRO A 398 12.52 32.34 -15.71
C PRO A 398 12.94 33.69 -15.12
N ALA A 399 12.53 34.77 -15.79
CA ALA A 399 12.84 36.12 -15.38
C ALA A 399 12.46 36.26 -13.91
N ALA A 400 13.47 36.43 -13.06
CA ALA A 400 13.29 36.76 -11.67
C ALA A 400 12.55 38.10 -11.62
N GLY A 401 11.23 38.04 -11.39
CA GLY A 401 10.51 39.20 -10.88
C GLY A 401 11.24 39.71 -9.64
N PRO A 402 11.22 41.02 -9.34
CA PRO A 402 11.94 41.58 -8.21
C PRO A 402 11.57 40.78 -6.96
N GLY A 403 12.54 39.99 -6.49
CA GLY A 403 12.34 39.03 -5.43
C GLY A 403 11.83 39.76 -4.22
N GLN A 404 10.58 39.49 -3.84
CA GLN A 404 10.26 39.54 -2.43
C GLN A 404 11.25 38.59 -1.77
N PRO A 405 12.08 39.06 -0.82
CA PRO A 405 13.06 38.20 -0.19
C PRO A 405 12.30 37.00 0.36
N ALA A 406 12.70 35.81 -0.10
CA ALA A 406 12.30 34.56 0.52
C ALA A 406 12.63 34.73 2.01
N ARG A 407 11.59 34.81 2.84
CA ARG A 407 11.77 34.71 4.28
C ARG A 407 12.33 33.32 4.52
N ASP A 408 13.64 33.24 4.75
CA ASP A 408 14.25 32.07 5.37
C ASP A 408 13.35 31.68 6.54
N LYS A 409 12.69 30.51 6.47
CA LYS A 409 11.98 29.98 7.64
C LYS A 409 13.04 29.86 8.73
N PRO A 410 12.88 30.54 9.87
CA PRO A 410 13.88 30.49 10.93
C PRO A 410 14.08 29.03 11.36
N PRO A 411 15.30 28.67 11.82
CA PRO A 411 15.56 27.33 12.34
C PRO A 411 14.55 27.00 13.44
N THR A 412 13.88 25.85 13.32
CA THR A 412 12.84 25.40 14.26
C THR A 412 13.38 25.40 15.68
N LYS A 413 12.70 26.11 16.58
CA LYS A 413 13.16 26.24 17.97
C LYS A 413 12.98 24.93 18.73
N LYS A 414 13.81 24.68 19.75
CA LYS A 414 13.68 23.47 20.58
C LYS A 414 12.31 23.40 21.27
N GLY A 415 11.76 24.53 21.70
CA GLY A 415 10.41 24.59 22.26
C GLY A 415 9.31 24.18 21.26
N GLU A 416 9.42 24.59 19.99
CA GLU A 416 8.47 24.22 18.93
C GLU A 416 8.52 22.71 18.62
N LEU A 417 9.73 22.12 18.62
CA LEU A 417 9.92 20.68 18.50
C LEU A 417 9.29 19.93 19.69
N PHE A 418 9.47 20.44 20.91
CA PHE A 418 8.91 19.87 22.13
C PHE A 418 7.38 19.92 22.14
N ALA A 419 6.79 21.09 21.88
CA ALA A 419 5.34 21.25 21.80
C ALA A 419 4.72 20.32 20.75
N ARG A 420 5.37 20.19 19.58
CA ARG A 420 4.92 19.28 18.52
C ARG A 420 4.93 17.82 18.97
N SER A 421 6.00 17.38 19.60
CA SER A 421 6.13 16.01 20.10
C SER A 421 5.13 15.70 21.22
N VAL A 422 4.86 16.66 22.11
CA VAL A 422 3.85 16.53 23.17
C VAL A 422 2.44 16.39 22.59
N LEU A 423 2.04 17.28 21.68
CA LEU A 423 0.71 17.21 21.08
C LEU A 423 0.53 15.99 20.19
N ARG A 424 1.56 15.56 19.45
CA ARG A 424 1.54 14.31 18.69
C ARG A 424 1.32 13.11 19.61
N LYS A 425 2.04 13.05 20.73
CA LYS A 425 1.88 11.96 21.70
C LYS A 425 0.46 11.93 22.29
N TRP A 426 -0.10 13.10 22.56
CA TRP A 426 -1.46 13.23 23.06
C TRP A 426 -2.50 12.81 22.01
N GLU A 427 -2.33 13.20 20.75
CA GLU A 427 -3.17 12.76 19.63
C GLU A 427 -3.15 11.25 19.44
N GLU A 428 -1.95 10.64 19.41
CA GLU A 428 -1.78 9.18 19.35
C GLU A 428 -2.50 8.47 20.50
N GLN A 429 -2.45 9.05 21.70
CA GLN A 429 -3.14 8.51 22.87
C GLN A 429 -4.66 8.56 22.69
N LEU A 430 -5.21 9.69 22.26
CA LEU A 430 -6.65 9.83 22.02
C LEU A 430 -7.15 8.89 20.91
N VAL A 431 -6.41 8.80 19.80
CA VAL A 431 -6.75 7.89 18.68
C VAL A 431 -6.68 6.43 19.13
N ARG A 432 -5.70 6.04 19.94
CA ARG A 432 -5.61 4.67 20.46
C ARG A 432 -6.86 4.26 21.25
N LEU A 433 -7.46 5.18 21.99
CA LEU A 433 -8.67 4.89 22.78
C LEU A 433 -9.87 4.52 21.90
N THR A 434 -9.96 5.03 20.67
CA THR A 434 -11.08 4.68 19.76
C THR A 434 -11.04 3.22 19.32
N GLY A 435 -9.89 2.56 19.38
CA GLY A 435 -9.70 1.14 19.09
C GLY A 435 -9.69 0.21 20.31
N ASP A 436 -9.76 0.76 21.53
CA ASP A 436 -9.65 -0.03 22.77
C ASP A 436 -11.01 -0.57 23.22
N ALA A 437 -11.32 -1.80 22.82
CA ALA A 437 -12.59 -2.46 23.13
C ALA A 437 -12.76 -2.81 24.62
N GLU A 438 -11.68 -2.89 25.40
CA GLU A 438 -11.77 -3.09 26.84
C GLU A 438 -12.19 -1.78 27.51
N PHE A 439 -11.48 -0.69 27.20
CA PHE A 439 -11.81 0.63 27.72
C PHE A 439 -13.23 1.08 27.34
N GLN A 440 -13.67 0.82 26.11
CA GLN A 440 -15.05 1.10 25.66
C GLN A 440 -16.11 0.39 26.52
N ARG A 441 -15.88 -0.88 26.88
CA ARG A 441 -16.79 -1.63 27.77
C ARG A 441 -16.77 -1.09 29.19
N GLU A 442 -15.61 -0.68 29.69
CA GLU A 442 -15.47 -0.11 31.03
C GLU A 442 -16.24 1.19 31.19
N ILE A 443 -16.13 2.10 30.21
CA ILE A 443 -16.79 3.42 30.25
C ILE A 443 -18.22 3.42 29.67
N GLY A 444 -18.62 2.35 28.97
CA GLY A 444 -19.93 2.23 28.33
C GLY A 444 -20.14 3.09 27.08
N LEU A 445 -19.08 3.62 26.47
CA LEU A 445 -19.12 4.52 25.31
C LEU A 445 -18.41 3.87 24.12
N ASP A 446 -18.93 4.09 22.92
CA ASP A 446 -18.43 3.47 21.69
C ASP A 446 -17.28 4.25 21.03
N SER A 447 -16.69 3.64 20.00
CA SER A 447 -15.62 4.21 19.19
C SER A 447 -16.03 5.54 18.53
N GLU A 448 -17.28 5.68 18.09
CA GLU A 448 -17.80 6.90 17.47
C GLU A 448 -17.80 8.07 18.46
N TRP A 449 -18.26 7.83 19.69
CA TRP A 449 -18.26 8.82 20.76
C TRP A 449 -16.84 9.28 21.10
N LEU A 450 -15.91 8.33 21.27
CA LEU A 450 -14.51 8.62 21.60
C LEU A 450 -13.82 9.40 20.48
N GLY A 451 -14.02 9.00 19.22
CA GLY A 451 -13.44 9.67 18.06
C GLY A 451 -13.94 11.12 17.90
N ASP A 452 -15.25 11.33 18.02
CA ASP A 452 -15.85 12.67 17.88
C ASP A 452 -15.40 13.62 19.01
N VAL A 453 -15.39 13.16 20.26
CA VAL A 453 -14.92 13.96 21.39
C VAL A 453 -13.41 14.24 21.30
N ALA A 454 -12.60 13.25 20.92
CA ALA A 454 -11.16 13.44 20.70
C ALA A 454 -10.87 14.52 19.64
N GLN A 455 -11.57 14.48 18.50
CA GLN A 455 -11.41 15.50 17.46
C GLN A 455 -11.77 16.90 17.96
N GLU A 456 -12.85 17.04 18.74
CA GLU A 456 -13.26 18.34 19.27
C GLU A 456 -12.31 18.86 20.38
N LEU A 457 -11.68 17.97 21.15
CA LEU A 457 -10.59 18.33 22.07
C LEU A 457 -9.38 18.87 21.32
N MET A 458 -8.97 18.21 20.23
CA MET A 458 -7.84 18.66 19.40
C MET A 458 -8.10 20.02 18.75
N LYS A 459 -9.29 20.21 18.17
CA LYS A 459 -9.73 21.52 17.64
C LYS A 459 -9.72 22.61 18.72
N GLY A 460 -10.20 22.26 19.91
CA GLY A 460 -10.21 23.16 21.07
C GLY A 460 -8.82 23.56 21.53
N ALA A 461 -7.88 22.61 21.60
CA ALA A 461 -6.50 22.87 21.99
C ALA A 461 -5.79 23.77 20.98
N PHE A 462 -6.05 23.57 19.68
CA PHE A 462 -5.57 24.45 18.63
C PHE A 462 -6.14 25.87 18.79
N ARG A 463 -7.46 26.02 18.94
CA ARG A 463 -8.13 27.32 19.15
C ARG A 463 -7.62 28.05 20.38
N LYS A 464 -7.29 27.33 21.46
CA LYS A 464 -6.74 27.88 22.71
C LYS A 464 -5.24 28.07 22.67
N ARG A 465 -4.59 27.85 21.52
CA ARG A 465 -3.16 28.09 21.28
C ARG A 465 -2.25 27.35 22.25
N ILE A 466 -2.67 26.13 22.64
CA ILE A 466 -1.93 25.29 23.59
C ILE A 466 -0.54 24.96 23.04
N TYR A 467 -0.42 24.78 21.72
CA TYR A 467 0.86 24.56 21.05
C TYR A 467 1.83 25.70 21.33
N GLU A 468 1.43 26.95 21.05
CA GLU A 468 2.28 28.13 21.21
C GLU A 468 2.63 28.37 22.68
N MET A 469 1.68 28.18 23.60
CA MET A 469 1.94 28.30 25.03
C MET A 469 2.99 27.30 25.51
N ILE A 470 2.93 26.04 25.06
CA ILE A 470 3.94 25.03 25.39
C ILE A 470 5.27 25.40 24.74
N ALA A 471 5.26 25.81 23.46
CA ALA A 471 6.48 26.13 22.72
C ALA A 471 7.23 27.30 23.37
N GLU A 472 6.54 28.39 23.70
CA GLU A 472 7.13 29.59 24.31
C GLU A 472 7.69 29.32 25.71
N GLU A 473 6.95 28.60 26.55
CA GLU A 473 7.37 28.30 27.92
C GLU A 473 8.53 27.30 27.96
N SER A 474 8.47 26.26 27.12
CA SER A 474 9.51 25.22 27.07
C SER A 474 10.83 25.68 26.45
N ASP A 475 10.79 26.62 25.49
CA ASP A 475 12.00 27.07 24.79
C ASP A 475 13.02 27.71 25.74
N ARG A 476 12.56 28.42 26.79
CA ARG A 476 13.46 28.99 27.81
C ARG A 476 14.19 27.92 28.61
N HIS A 477 13.49 26.85 28.99
CA HIS A 477 14.06 25.77 29.81
C HIS A 477 14.95 24.82 29.00
N LEU A 478 14.58 24.53 27.74
CA LEU A 478 15.36 23.67 26.84
C LEU A 478 16.67 24.30 26.37
N ASN A 479 16.76 25.64 26.37
CA ASN A 479 17.97 26.38 26.02
C ASN A 479 18.81 26.81 27.25
N ALA A 480 18.40 26.45 28.47
CA ALA A 480 19.14 26.79 29.68
C ALA A 480 20.41 25.91 29.85
N THR A 481 21.48 26.45 30.44
CA THR A 481 22.74 25.74 30.69
C THR A 481 22.56 24.51 31.60
N ASN A 482 21.50 24.49 32.40
CA ASN A 482 21.13 23.40 33.31
C ASN A 482 19.84 22.68 32.86
N ALA A 483 19.52 22.66 31.56
CA ALA A 483 18.29 22.08 31.01
C ALA A 483 17.91 20.69 31.56
N PRO A 484 18.84 19.73 31.81
CA PRO A 484 18.50 18.44 32.42
C PRO A 484 17.88 18.55 33.83
N ARG A 485 18.30 19.55 34.62
CA ARG A 485 17.73 19.79 35.96
C ARG A 485 16.35 20.44 35.93
N LEU A 486 15.96 21.02 34.79
CA LEU A 486 14.67 21.68 34.58
C LEU A 486 13.60 20.73 34.03
N MET A 487 13.95 19.49 33.66
CA MET A 487 13.03 18.51 33.09
C MET A 487 11.76 18.34 33.91
N ARG A 488 11.88 18.14 35.23
CA ARG A 488 10.71 17.95 36.10
C ARG A 488 9.83 19.19 36.13
N ILE A 489 10.43 20.38 36.17
CA ILE A 489 9.70 21.65 36.20
C ILE A 489 8.93 21.83 34.88
N GLN A 490 9.60 21.63 33.74
CA GLN A 490 8.96 21.76 32.43
C GLN A 490 7.88 20.70 32.21
N ALA A 491 8.13 19.46 32.62
CA ALA A 491 7.16 18.37 32.48
C ALA A 491 5.89 18.64 33.30
N VAL A 492 6.03 19.11 34.55
CA VAL A 492 4.90 19.52 35.40
C VAL A 492 4.17 20.71 34.78
N ALA A 493 4.86 21.75 34.35
CA ALA A 493 4.23 22.94 33.76
C ALA A 493 3.42 22.59 32.51
N THR A 494 4.01 21.81 31.59
CA THR A 494 3.38 21.39 30.33
C THR A 494 2.21 20.44 30.58
N ALA A 495 2.38 19.42 31.44
CA ALA A 495 1.31 18.51 31.78
C ALA A 495 0.16 19.25 32.51
N THR A 496 0.47 20.20 33.39
CA THR A 496 -0.54 21.02 34.06
C THR A 496 -1.32 21.86 33.07
N LEU A 497 -0.64 22.53 32.13
CA LEU A 497 -1.30 23.34 31.10
C LEU A 497 -2.25 22.51 30.23
N LEU A 498 -1.77 21.38 29.70
CA LEU A 498 -2.59 20.50 28.86
C LEU A 498 -3.74 19.87 29.65
N ASN A 499 -3.47 19.36 30.85
CA ASN A 499 -4.48 18.69 31.67
C ASN A 499 -5.51 19.68 32.19
N GLN A 500 -5.11 20.93 32.50
CA GLN A 500 -6.04 22.00 32.84
C GLN A 500 -6.98 22.27 31.67
N PHE A 501 -6.45 22.36 30.44
CA PHE A 501 -7.30 22.46 29.25
C PHE A 501 -8.28 21.29 29.12
N VAL A 502 -7.85 20.04 29.32
CA VAL A 502 -8.74 18.86 29.23
C VAL A 502 -9.83 18.87 30.31
N MET A 503 -9.51 19.37 31.51
CA MET A 503 -10.44 19.45 32.65
C MET A 503 -11.44 20.59 32.54
N GLU A 504 -11.02 21.73 31.98
CA GLU A 504 -11.80 22.98 31.91
C GLU A 504 -12.42 23.22 30.53
N LEU A 505 -11.90 22.55 29.50
CA LEU A 505 -12.23 22.76 28.08
C LEU A 505 -12.17 24.23 27.66
N GLY A 506 -11.31 25.00 28.34
CA GLY A 506 -11.11 26.42 28.12
C GLY A 506 -12.16 27.35 28.73
N GLU A 507 -13.00 26.85 29.63
CA GLU A 507 -13.95 27.64 30.44
C GLU A 507 -13.45 27.73 31.89
N PRO A 508 -13.45 28.91 32.53
CA PRO A 508 -12.96 29.05 33.90
C PRO A 508 -13.81 28.21 34.86
N ARG A 509 -13.13 27.53 35.80
CA ARG A 509 -13.76 26.74 36.83
C ARG A 509 -13.45 27.32 38.20
N ASP A 510 -14.48 27.50 39.03
CA ASP A 510 -14.28 27.88 40.43
C ASP A 510 -13.54 26.77 41.19
N CYS A 511 -12.44 27.14 41.85
CA CYS A 511 -11.74 26.26 42.79
C CYS A 511 -12.65 25.98 44.00
N VAL A 512 -13.29 24.82 44.01
CA VAL A 512 -14.02 24.35 45.19
C VAL A 512 -12.97 23.89 46.21
N PRO A 513 -12.92 24.48 47.42
CA PRO A 513 -11.96 24.07 48.44
C PRO A 513 -12.17 22.59 48.79
N ILE A 514 -11.05 21.88 48.99
CA ILE A 514 -11.08 20.48 49.45
C ILE A 514 -11.81 20.47 50.81
N PRO A 515 -12.86 19.67 50.99
CA PRO A 515 -13.56 19.61 52.27
C PRO A 515 -12.59 19.26 53.40
N GLU A 516 -12.54 20.08 54.45
CA GLU A 516 -11.76 19.77 55.65
C GLU A 516 -12.48 18.72 56.51
N GLY A 517 -11.77 17.65 56.88
CA GLY A 517 -12.26 16.58 57.75
C GLY A 517 -12.55 15.24 57.05
N PRO A 518 -12.87 14.17 57.79
CA PRO A 518 -13.17 12.87 57.23
C PRO A 518 -14.44 12.96 56.35
N PRO A 519 -14.45 12.31 55.16
CA PRO A 519 -15.59 12.36 54.25
C PRO A 519 -16.84 11.83 54.95
N LYS A 520 -17.87 12.68 55.07
CA LYS A 520 -19.18 12.22 55.54
C LYS A 520 -19.85 11.42 54.42
N ALA A 521 -19.83 10.11 54.53
CA ALA A 521 -20.51 9.22 53.61
C ALA A 521 -22.01 9.58 53.56
N THR A 522 -22.43 10.17 52.45
CA THR A 522 -23.83 10.50 52.22
C THR A 522 -24.32 9.54 51.13
N LEU A 523 -25.13 8.56 51.49
CA LEU A 523 -25.65 7.51 50.58
C LEU A 523 -26.79 8.04 49.68
N SER A 524 -26.72 9.29 49.25
CA SER A 524 -27.71 9.88 48.34
C SER A 524 -27.20 9.78 46.90
N PRO A 525 -28.03 9.38 45.92
CA PRO A 525 -27.70 9.47 44.49
C PRO A 525 -27.29 10.88 44.04
N LYS A 526 -27.66 11.92 44.81
CA LYS A 526 -27.28 13.33 44.55
C LYS A 526 -25.94 13.73 45.17
N ALA A 527 -25.26 12.84 45.89
CA ALA A 527 -24.01 13.09 46.60
C ALA A 527 -22.76 12.58 45.86
N TYR A 528 -22.82 12.43 44.53
CA TYR A 528 -21.62 12.10 43.74
C TYR A 528 -20.54 13.16 43.97
N PRO A 529 -19.36 12.80 44.53
CA PRO A 529 -18.32 13.78 44.88
C PRO A 529 -17.84 14.62 43.70
N GLY A 530 -17.86 14.05 42.50
CA GLY A 530 -17.48 14.72 41.25
C GLY A 530 -18.59 15.51 40.57
N LEU A 531 -19.78 15.69 41.17
CA LEU A 531 -20.95 16.27 40.50
C LEU A 531 -20.71 17.71 40.00
N HIS A 532 -19.93 18.49 40.75
CA HIS A 532 -19.55 19.84 40.34
C HIS A 532 -18.66 19.83 39.09
N LEU A 533 -17.67 18.93 39.04
CA LEU A 533 -16.82 18.73 37.86
C LEU A 533 -17.66 18.24 36.68
N TYR A 534 -18.54 17.26 36.89
CA TYR A 534 -19.41 16.74 35.85
C TYR A 534 -20.29 17.83 35.22
N LYS A 535 -20.94 18.67 36.05
CA LYS A 535 -21.77 19.78 35.58
C LYS A 535 -20.97 20.82 34.82
N HIS A 536 -19.79 21.17 35.31
CA HIS A 536 -18.89 22.09 34.62
C HIS A 536 -18.46 21.50 33.27
N TRP A 537 -17.91 20.29 33.27
CA TRP A 537 -17.34 19.66 32.09
C TRP A 537 -18.38 19.43 30.99
N THR A 538 -19.58 18.99 31.34
CA THR A 538 -20.67 18.80 30.35
C THR A 538 -21.16 20.13 29.75
N ALA A 539 -21.22 21.21 30.54
CA ALA A 539 -21.54 22.54 30.04
C ALA A 539 -20.41 23.10 29.15
N ALA A 540 -19.15 22.90 29.56
CA ALA A 540 -17.97 23.33 28.84
C ALA A 540 -17.80 22.55 27.52
N LEU A 541 -18.09 21.24 27.48
CA LEU A 541 -18.03 20.44 26.25
C LEU A 541 -19.03 20.94 25.21
N ARG A 542 -20.24 21.30 25.63
CA ARG A 542 -21.23 21.89 24.72
C ARG A 542 -20.76 23.22 24.14
N ARG A 543 -20.15 24.08 24.97
CA ARG A 543 -19.55 25.34 24.53
C ARG A 543 -18.34 25.10 23.61
N LEU A 544 -17.54 24.08 23.89
CA LEU A 544 -16.39 23.68 23.08
C LEU A 544 -16.82 23.37 21.63
N TYR A 545 -17.80 22.48 21.46
CA TYR A 545 -18.33 22.12 20.13
C TYR A 545 -18.84 23.35 19.37
N ARG A 546 -19.59 24.22 20.06
CA ARG A 546 -20.10 25.46 19.47
C ARG A 546 -18.98 26.42 19.07
N ASN A 547 -18.01 26.63 19.95
CA ASN A 547 -16.95 27.61 19.79
C ASN A 547 -15.83 27.13 18.85
N ASN A 548 -15.72 25.82 18.62
CA ASN A 548 -14.87 25.25 17.59
C ASN A 548 -15.38 25.54 16.17
N ILE A 549 -16.67 25.91 16.03
CA ILE A 549 -17.21 26.53 14.81
C ILE A 549 -16.94 28.04 14.89
N ALA A 550 -15.75 28.41 14.42
CA ALA A 550 -15.17 29.76 14.26
C ALA A 550 -15.94 30.93 14.90
N GLU A 551 -15.33 31.61 15.89
CA GLU A 551 -15.56 33.05 16.09
C GLU A 551 -14.73 33.85 15.06
N ASP A 552 -15.14 35.10 14.82
CA ASP A 552 -14.63 36.11 13.86
C ASP A 552 -13.11 36.43 13.85
N ASP A 553 -12.25 35.58 14.41
CA ASP A 553 -10.81 35.73 14.27
C ASP A 553 -10.37 35.18 12.91
N GLN A 554 -10.14 36.12 11.99
CA GLN A 554 -9.50 36.00 10.68
C GLN A 554 -9.47 34.57 10.13
N VAL A 555 -10.57 34.17 9.50
CA VAL A 555 -10.50 33.12 8.47
C VAL A 555 -9.35 33.50 7.56
N ASP A 556 -8.36 32.63 7.43
CA ASP A 556 -7.34 32.75 6.37
C ASP A 556 -8.10 32.68 5.04
N GLU A 557 -8.51 33.84 4.51
CA GLU A 557 -9.35 33.94 3.34
C GLU A 557 -8.67 33.28 2.14
N ALA A 558 -7.33 33.36 2.06
CA ALA A 558 -6.55 32.70 1.03
C ALA A 558 -6.59 31.17 1.20
N GLY A 559 -6.38 30.67 2.41
CA GLY A 559 -6.49 29.24 2.74
C GLY A 559 -7.90 28.67 2.52
N ASN A 560 -8.95 29.40 2.93
CA ASN A 560 -10.34 28.98 2.77
C ASN A 560 -10.80 29.05 1.30
N ALA A 561 -10.32 30.04 0.54
CA ALA A 561 -10.53 30.10 -0.91
C ALA A 561 -9.85 28.95 -1.66
N LEU A 562 -8.62 28.59 -1.26
CA LEU A 562 -7.91 27.43 -1.81
C LEU A 562 -8.64 26.12 -1.46
N LEU A 563 -9.08 25.96 -0.21
CA LEU A 563 -9.89 24.80 0.21
C LEU A 563 -11.20 24.70 -0.58
N ARG A 564 -11.87 25.82 -0.83
CA ARG A 564 -13.05 25.86 -1.70
C ARG A 564 -12.75 25.35 -3.11
N GLN A 565 -11.62 25.73 -3.69
CA GLN A 565 -11.19 25.26 -5.01
C GLN A 565 -10.90 23.75 -5.01
N ILE A 566 -10.17 23.25 -4.00
CA ILE A 566 -9.83 21.83 -3.88
C ILE A 566 -11.09 20.96 -3.67
N LEU A 567 -12.01 21.42 -2.82
CA LEU A 567 -13.27 20.71 -2.52
C LEU A 567 -14.27 20.77 -3.68
N ALA A 568 -14.15 21.76 -4.56
CA ALA A 568 -14.94 21.86 -5.80
C ALA A 568 -14.26 21.20 -7.00
N ALA A 569 -12.99 20.77 -6.86
CA ALA A 569 -12.26 20.13 -7.92
C ALA A 569 -12.92 18.80 -8.28
N SER A 570 -13.08 18.57 -9.58
CA SER A 570 -13.44 17.28 -10.15
C SER A 570 -12.31 16.85 -11.08
N LEU A 571 -12.10 15.55 -11.21
CA LEU A 571 -11.25 15.03 -12.27
C LEU A 571 -11.86 15.42 -13.63
N ALA A 572 -11.01 15.73 -14.60
CA ALA A 572 -11.45 15.93 -15.98
C ALA A 572 -12.19 14.68 -16.47
N ALA A 573 -13.15 14.85 -17.39
CA ALA A 573 -13.91 13.73 -17.94
C ALA A 573 -12.97 12.62 -18.46
N PRO A 574 -13.32 11.35 -18.25
CA PRO A 574 -12.42 10.22 -18.50
C PRO A 574 -11.95 10.19 -19.96
N ALA A 575 -10.64 10.01 -20.17
CA ALA A 575 -10.05 9.90 -21.50
C ALA A 575 -10.57 8.65 -22.24
N ALA A 576 -10.97 7.62 -21.49
CA ALA A 576 -11.58 6.42 -22.04
C ALA A 576 -12.93 6.68 -22.74
N ALA A 577 -13.67 7.73 -22.35
CA ALA A 577 -14.93 8.09 -23.02
C ALA A 577 -14.72 8.85 -24.34
N ALA A 578 -13.51 9.35 -24.62
CA ALA A 578 -13.17 9.99 -25.88
C ALA A 578 -12.58 9.02 -26.94
N ALA A 579 -12.29 7.77 -26.53
CA ALA A 579 -11.68 6.73 -27.38
C ALA A 579 -12.64 5.58 -27.74
N LEU A 580 -13.85 5.56 -27.17
CA LEU A 580 -15.02 4.78 -27.63
C LEU A 580 -15.83 5.62 -28.61
#